data_AF-A0ABD3X100-F1
#
_entry.id   AF-A0ABD3X100-F1
#
_cell.length_a   1.000
_cell.length_b   1.000
_cell.length_c   1.000
_cell.angle_alpha   90.00
_cell.angle_beta   90.00
_cell.angle_gamma   90.00
#
_symmetry.space_group_name_H-M   'P 1'
#
loop_
_entity.id
_entity.type
_entity.pdbx_description
1 polymer ?
#
loop_
_entity_poly.entity_id
_entity_poly.type
_entity_poly.pdbx_seq_one_letter_code
_entity_poly.pdbx_strand_id
1 'polypeptide(L)'
;MMNFALNKSANQSTTLTYNGFNWTADKAVDGNTDGFNPDISMTCSATAFNISFANHTWEVDIGFPIIAKTITVYGRTDQVDNQLHGVTLYLGNTSGPWNYGQELSSIHNHYMQYVFKPDNDIARFVSLKRLGCILVICEVTVEGACIHGTYGSGCKETCGNCYNGNISCLKTDGNCTEGCTMGWHGAICKSKCETGSYGFNCNETCGHCLKGNNNCSDTNGQCNGGCQPGWTGETCKSAKVSIFI
;
A
#
# COMPACT_ATOMS: atom_id res chain seq x y z
N MET A 1 -3.67 14.56 -2.15
CA MET A 1 -3.14 13.19 -1.97
C MET A 1 -3.84 12.57 -0.75
N MET A 2 -3.87 11.25 -0.61
CA MET A 2 -4.60 10.57 0.48
C MET A 2 -3.68 10.41 1.70
N ASN A 3 -4.14 10.87 2.88
CA ASN A 3 -3.49 10.59 4.16
C ASN A 3 -3.85 9.16 4.62
N PHE A 4 -2.90 8.23 4.54
CA PHE A 4 -3.07 6.83 4.94
C PHE A 4 -3.16 6.63 6.46
N ALA A 5 -2.71 7.60 7.26
CA ALA A 5 -2.79 7.55 8.72
C ALA A 5 -4.14 8.05 9.26
N LEU A 6 -4.95 8.74 8.44
CA LEU A 6 -6.23 9.32 8.85
C LEU A 6 -7.18 8.25 9.44
N ASN A 7 -7.67 8.50 10.65
CA ASN A 7 -8.56 7.66 11.45
C ASN A 7 -8.05 6.23 11.67
N LYS A 8 -6.73 6.06 11.68
CA LYS A 8 -6.10 4.77 11.97
C LYS A 8 -5.92 4.55 13.47
N SER A 9 -5.70 3.29 13.84
CA SER A 9 -5.40 2.93 15.22
C SER A 9 -4.02 3.47 15.57
N ALA A 10 -3.99 4.40 16.53
CA ALA A 10 -2.76 4.95 17.06
C ALA A 10 -2.60 4.58 18.54
N ASN A 11 -1.36 4.38 18.97
CA ASN A 11 -0.99 4.07 20.34
C ASN A 11 0.17 4.96 20.79
N GLN A 12 0.26 5.17 22.10
CA GLN A 12 1.39 5.88 22.71
C GLN A 12 1.83 5.22 24.01
N SER A 13 3.09 5.39 24.40
CA SER A 13 3.65 4.70 25.57
C SER A 13 2.95 5.07 26.88
N THR A 14 2.53 6.32 27.01
CA THR A 14 1.72 6.85 28.13
C THR A 14 0.84 7.97 27.61
N THR A 15 -0.21 8.34 28.35
CA THR A 15 -1.13 9.42 27.97
C THR A 15 -1.13 10.51 29.03
N LEU A 16 -0.92 11.77 28.61
CA LEU A 16 -1.09 12.91 29.50
C LEU A 16 -2.58 13.12 29.78
N THR A 17 -2.92 13.14 31.07
CA THR A 17 -4.23 13.57 31.55
C THR A 17 -4.04 14.79 32.44
N TYR A 18 -4.66 15.92 32.08
CA TYR A 18 -4.54 17.18 32.82
C TYR A 18 -5.86 17.95 32.80
N ASN A 19 -6.31 18.44 33.96
CA ASN A 19 -7.58 19.17 34.12
C ASN A 19 -8.80 18.49 33.48
N GLY A 20 -8.88 17.15 33.58
CA GLY A 20 -9.99 16.36 33.03
C GLY A 20 -9.88 16.10 31.53
N PHE A 21 -8.86 16.64 30.85
CA PHE A 21 -8.62 16.39 29.44
C PHE A 21 -7.58 15.30 29.21
N ASN A 22 -7.76 14.55 28.13
CA ASN A 22 -6.93 13.40 27.78
C ASN A 22 -6.32 13.57 26.40
N TRP A 23 -4.99 13.47 26.33
CA TRP A 23 -4.21 13.76 25.12
C TRP A 23 -3.87 12.48 24.39
N THR A 24 -4.90 11.80 23.91
CA THR A 24 -4.83 10.45 23.39
C THR A 24 -4.16 10.38 22.03
N ALA A 25 -3.65 9.19 21.67
CA ALA A 25 -2.89 8.97 20.44
C ALA A 25 -3.67 9.26 19.16
N ASP A 26 -4.99 9.05 19.17
CA ASP A 26 -5.89 9.29 18.04
C ASP A 26 -5.95 10.75 17.59
N LYS A 27 -5.59 11.70 18.46
CA LYS A 27 -5.53 13.12 18.12
C LYS A 27 -4.52 13.44 17.03
N ALA A 28 -3.48 12.62 16.88
CA ALA A 28 -2.47 12.83 15.85
C ALA A 28 -2.81 12.20 14.49
N VAL A 29 -4.01 11.62 14.36
CA VAL A 29 -4.50 10.95 13.13
C VAL A 29 -5.94 11.33 12.81
N ASP A 30 -6.45 12.42 13.38
CA ASP A 30 -7.84 12.86 13.16
C ASP A 30 -7.99 13.80 11.95
N GLY A 31 -6.86 14.21 11.34
CA GLY A 31 -6.80 15.07 10.17
C GLY A 31 -6.69 16.56 10.50
N ASN A 32 -6.60 16.93 11.78
CA ASN A 32 -6.44 18.31 12.20
C ASN A 32 -4.95 18.72 12.25
N THR A 33 -4.49 19.40 11.20
CA THR A 33 -3.11 19.91 11.14
C THR A 33 -2.89 21.19 11.97
N ASP A 34 -3.93 21.74 12.60
CA ASP A 34 -3.79 22.96 13.40
C ASP A 34 -3.21 22.66 14.79
N GLY A 35 -1.95 23.02 14.97
CA GLY A 35 -1.26 22.96 16.25
C GLY A 35 -1.61 24.12 17.21
N PHE A 36 -2.54 25.01 16.84
CA PHE A 36 -2.98 26.13 17.67
C PHE A 36 -4.25 25.73 18.42
N ASN A 37 -4.23 25.81 19.75
CA ASN A 37 -5.47 25.75 20.51
C ASN A 37 -5.37 26.47 21.86
N PRO A 38 -6.27 27.43 22.18
CA PRO A 38 -6.41 27.96 23.54
C PRO A 38 -6.73 26.87 24.60
N ASP A 39 -7.33 25.75 24.20
CA ASP A 39 -7.78 24.65 25.07
C ASP A 39 -6.99 23.33 24.89
N ILE A 40 -5.70 23.43 24.51
CA ILE A 40 -4.55 22.49 24.51
C ILE A 40 -4.76 20.97 24.24
N SER A 41 -5.83 20.36 24.73
CA SER A 41 -6.11 18.92 24.71
C SER A 41 -6.89 18.36 23.51
N MET A 42 -7.51 19.22 22.69
CA MET A 42 -8.42 18.74 21.65
C MET A 42 -7.74 18.47 20.31
N THR A 43 -6.51 18.95 20.10
CA THR A 43 -5.87 18.96 18.77
C THR A 43 -4.54 18.21 18.72
N CYS A 44 -3.98 17.82 19.85
CA CYS A 44 -2.68 17.15 19.87
C CYS A 44 -2.66 15.93 20.79
N SER A 45 -1.84 14.95 20.41
CA SER A 45 -1.46 13.81 21.22
C SER A 45 -0.30 14.20 22.13
N ALA A 46 -0.31 13.70 23.37
CA ALA A 46 0.80 13.91 24.29
C ALA A 46 1.00 12.74 25.25
N THR A 47 2.27 12.36 25.39
CA THR A 47 2.68 11.38 26.40
C THR A 47 2.69 11.98 27.81
N ALA A 48 2.58 11.16 28.86
CA ALA A 48 2.55 11.68 30.24
C ALA A 48 3.92 12.24 30.66
N PHE A 49 3.90 13.28 31.52
CA PHE A 49 5.09 13.82 32.15
C PHE A 49 5.54 12.91 33.30
N ASN A 50 6.24 11.83 33.02
CA ASN A 50 7.02 11.16 34.05
C ASN A 50 8.16 10.31 33.49
N ILE A 51 9.25 10.28 34.25
CA ILE A 51 10.52 9.58 34.02
C ILE A 51 11.50 10.33 33.09
N SER A 52 12.36 11.17 33.70
CA SER A 52 13.68 11.45 33.13
C SER A 52 14.32 10.13 32.74
N PHE A 53 14.75 9.98 31.47
CA PHE A 53 15.29 8.75 30.85
C PHE A 53 14.30 7.73 30.24
N ALA A 54 12.97 7.95 30.26
CA ALA A 54 12.06 7.05 29.53
C ALA A 54 12.00 7.34 28.02
N ASN A 55 11.64 6.30 27.26
CA ASN A 55 11.28 6.43 25.85
C ASN A 55 9.79 6.82 25.75
N HIS A 56 9.54 8.01 25.22
CA HIS A 56 8.20 8.45 24.83
C HIS A 56 7.96 8.03 23.39
N THR A 57 6.92 7.24 23.15
CA THR A 57 6.61 6.74 21.81
C THR A 57 5.18 7.05 21.43
N TRP A 58 4.99 7.34 20.16
CA TRP A 58 3.70 7.37 19.48
C TRP A 58 3.82 6.54 18.20
N GLU A 59 2.74 5.88 17.81
CA GLU A 59 2.72 4.99 16.66
C GLU A 59 1.33 4.91 16.04
N VAL A 60 1.28 4.79 14.71
CA VAL A 60 0.07 4.45 13.97
C VAL A 60 0.26 3.15 13.18
N ASP A 61 -0.71 2.22 13.28
CA ASP A 61 -0.85 1.09 12.36
C ASP A 61 -1.77 1.50 11.19
N ILE A 62 -1.18 1.66 10.01
CA ILE A 62 -1.91 1.95 8.77
C ILE A 62 -2.89 0.79 8.42
N GLY A 63 -2.60 -0.41 8.92
CA GLY A 63 -3.38 -1.64 8.77
C GLY A 63 -2.93 -2.51 7.59
N PHE A 64 -2.12 -1.95 6.69
CA PHE A 64 -1.59 -2.63 5.50
C PHE A 64 -0.28 -1.95 5.06
N PRO A 65 0.63 -2.69 4.40
CA PRO A 65 1.86 -2.11 3.87
C PRO A 65 1.60 -1.19 2.68
N ILE A 66 2.24 -0.03 2.69
CA ILE A 66 2.28 0.92 1.59
C ILE A 66 3.72 1.27 1.24
N ILE A 67 3.93 1.80 0.04
CA ILE A 67 5.13 2.52 -0.35
C ILE A 67 4.94 3.96 0.12
N ALA A 68 5.63 4.35 1.20
CA ALA A 68 5.53 5.69 1.76
C ALA A 68 6.32 6.67 0.88
N LYS A 69 5.75 7.83 0.57
CA LYS A 69 6.40 8.88 -0.25
C LYS A 69 6.76 10.10 0.58
N THR A 70 5.88 10.48 1.49
CA THR A 70 6.07 11.66 2.33
C THR A 70 5.36 11.41 3.64
N ILE A 71 6.06 11.71 4.73
CA ILE A 71 5.47 11.70 6.06
C ILE A 71 5.69 13.07 6.66
N THR A 72 4.61 13.72 7.08
CA THR A 72 4.68 15.03 7.72
C THR A 72 4.21 14.91 9.14
N VAL A 73 5.05 15.37 10.06
CA VAL A 73 4.71 15.45 11.49
C VAL A 73 4.46 16.90 11.81
N TYR A 74 3.26 17.20 12.28
CA TYR A 74 2.83 18.52 12.72
C TYR A 74 2.99 18.59 14.24
N GLY A 75 3.62 19.66 14.72
CA GLY A 75 3.74 20.01 16.13
C GLY A 75 2.81 21.17 16.49
N ARG A 76 2.97 21.67 17.72
CA ARG A 76 2.26 22.87 18.18
C ARG A 76 2.72 24.12 17.44
N THR A 77 1.81 25.06 17.23
CA THR A 77 2.08 26.35 16.55
C THR A 77 2.04 27.54 17.52
N ASP A 78 1.59 27.33 18.75
CA ASP A 78 1.34 28.36 19.76
C ASP A 78 2.45 28.50 20.83
N GLN A 79 3.49 27.66 20.79
CA GLN A 79 4.58 27.65 21.77
C GLN A 79 5.93 27.87 21.08
N VAL A 80 6.74 28.75 21.66
CA VAL A 80 8.08 29.09 21.15
C VAL A 80 9.09 27.96 21.43
N ASP A 81 8.88 27.15 22.48
CA ASP A 81 9.93 26.26 23.01
C ASP A 81 9.64 24.74 22.94
N ASN A 82 8.46 24.30 22.49
CA ASN A 82 8.11 22.87 22.47
C ASN A 82 7.93 22.35 21.05
N GLN A 83 9.03 22.35 20.32
CA GLN A 83 9.09 21.95 18.93
C GLN A 83 9.74 20.56 18.84
N LEU A 84 9.49 19.86 17.74
CA LEU A 84 9.77 18.43 17.48
C LEU A 84 11.26 18.00 17.64
N HIS A 85 12.12 18.85 18.20
CA HIS A 85 13.51 18.60 18.49
C HIS A 85 13.73 17.33 19.34
N GLY A 86 14.65 16.49 18.88
CA GLY A 86 14.99 15.20 19.47
C GLY A 86 13.96 14.10 19.20
N VAL A 87 12.96 14.35 18.33
CA VAL A 87 12.07 13.30 17.84
C VAL A 87 12.74 12.57 16.69
N THR A 88 12.74 11.24 16.78
CA THR A 88 13.24 10.34 15.75
C THR A 88 12.07 9.58 15.13
N LEU A 89 12.04 9.48 13.80
CA LEU A 89 11.01 8.75 13.06
C LEU A 89 11.52 7.37 12.61
N TYR A 90 10.70 6.36 12.83
CA TYR A 90 10.93 4.97 12.44
C TYR A 90 9.81 4.45 11.53
N LEU A 91 10.19 3.64 10.54
CA LEU A 91 9.26 2.87 9.72
C LEU A 91 9.39 1.37 9.98
N GLY A 92 8.26 0.66 9.92
CA GLY A 92 8.22 -0.79 10.05
C GLY A 92 7.10 -1.44 9.25
N ASN A 93 7.34 -2.69 8.81
CA ASN A 93 6.33 -3.53 8.15
C ASN A 93 5.61 -4.49 9.12
N THR A 94 6.26 -4.85 10.23
CA THR A 94 5.72 -5.71 11.28
C THR A 94 5.75 -4.97 12.62
N SER A 95 4.79 -5.27 13.51
CA SER A 95 4.81 -4.78 14.88
C SER A 95 6.01 -5.38 15.62
N GLY A 96 6.83 -4.57 16.29
CA GLY A 96 8.00 -5.05 17.04
C GLY A 96 8.64 -3.93 17.86
N PRO A 97 9.59 -4.23 18.76
CA PRO A 97 10.24 -3.18 19.51
C PRO A 97 11.03 -2.29 18.53
N TRP A 98 10.77 -0.98 18.59
CA TRP A 98 11.20 0.07 17.64
C TRP A 98 12.73 0.18 17.38
N ASN A 99 13.52 -0.67 18.01
CA ASN A 99 14.93 -0.89 17.70
C ASN A 99 15.14 -1.68 16.37
N TYR A 100 14.09 -2.29 15.81
CA TYR A 100 14.15 -3.05 14.55
C TYR A 100 13.52 -2.30 13.35
N GLY A 101 12.97 -1.11 13.56
CA GLY A 101 12.50 -0.25 12.46
C GLY A 101 13.67 0.51 11.82
N GLN A 102 13.49 0.96 10.57
CA GLN A 102 14.47 1.83 9.92
C GLN A 102 14.31 3.25 10.45
N GLU A 103 15.36 3.79 11.06
CA GLU A 103 15.43 5.21 11.39
C GLU A 103 15.54 6.02 10.09
N LEU A 104 14.63 6.97 9.88
CA LEU A 104 14.71 7.87 8.74
C LEU A 104 15.49 9.14 9.05
N SER A 105 15.23 9.77 10.21
CA SER A 105 15.99 10.91 10.70
C SER A 105 15.56 11.32 12.12
N SER A 106 16.44 12.11 12.74
CA SER A 106 16.18 12.82 13.99
C SER A 106 16.03 14.32 13.71
N ILE A 107 15.02 14.93 14.30
CA ILE A 107 14.77 16.37 14.15
C ILE A 107 15.70 17.12 15.11
N HIS A 108 16.70 17.84 14.59
CA HIS A 108 17.68 18.58 15.40
C HIS A 108 17.37 20.07 15.56
N ASN A 109 16.25 20.53 15.01
CA ASN A 109 15.83 21.92 15.11
C ASN A 109 14.37 22.00 15.52
N HIS A 110 14.03 23.15 16.06
CA HIS A 110 12.69 23.51 16.41
C HIS A 110 11.92 23.84 15.11
N TYR A 111 10.97 22.99 14.72
CA TYR A 111 10.01 23.24 13.63
C TYR A 111 8.57 22.98 14.08
N MET A 112 7.64 23.78 13.55
CA MET A 112 6.19 23.58 13.71
C MET A 112 5.69 22.38 12.91
N GLN A 113 6.36 22.03 11.82
CA GLN A 113 6.12 20.80 11.06
C GLN A 113 7.44 20.30 10.48
N TYR A 114 7.57 18.99 10.33
CA TYR A 114 8.74 18.39 9.69
C TYR A 114 8.33 17.36 8.65
N VAL A 115 8.96 17.44 7.48
CA VAL A 115 8.66 16.59 6.32
C VAL A 115 9.78 15.58 6.15
N PHE A 116 9.44 14.30 6.28
CA PHE A 116 10.31 13.17 6.05
C PHE A 116 10.08 12.60 4.65
N LYS A 117 11.18 12.28 3.96
CA LYS A 117 11.18 11.61 2.65
C LYS A 117 11.76 10.21 2.81
N PRO A 118 10.93 9.17 2.92
CA PRO A 118 11.35 7.78 3.11
C PRO A 118 11.89 7.10 1.83
N ASP A 119 12.17 7.84 0.76
CA ASP A 119 12.68 7.29 -0.51
C ASP A 119 11.93 6.08 -1.07
N ASN A 120 10.61 6.04 -0.88
CA ASN A 120 9.72 4.92 -1.28
C ASN A 120 9.91 3.63 -0.47
N ASP A 121 10.35 3.72 0.79
CA ASP A 121 10.36 2.59 1.71
C ASP A 121 8.95 2.08 2.07
N ILE A 122 8.88 0.81 2.47
CA ILE A 122 7.64 0.16 2.86
C ILE A 122 7.30 0.52 4.31
N ALA A 123 6.09 1.05 4.51
CA ALA A 123 5.55 1.36 5.83
C ALA A 123 4.20 0.69 6.02
N ARG A 124 4.03 -0.02 7.13
CA ARG A 124 2.72 -0.31 7.74
C ARG A 124 2.58 0.43 9.06
N PHE A 125 3.67 0.49 9.82
CA PHE A 125 3.77 1.21 11.08
C PHE A 125 4.66 2.43 10.89
N VAL A 126 4.18 3.58 11.38
CA VAL A 126 4.97 4.82 11.50
C VAL A 126 5.06 5.13 12.99
N SER A 127 6.28 5.25 13.50
CA SER A 127 6.52 5.51 14.92
C SER A 127 7.43 6.71 15.12
N LEU A 128 7.10 7.48 16.15
CA LEU A 128 7.87 8.61 16.62
C LEU A 128 8.37 8.30 18.03
N LYS A 129 9.65 8.55 18.27
CA LYS A 129 10.29 8.30 19.55
C LYS A 129 11.02 9.55 20.01
N ARG A 130 10.91 9.88 21.31
CA ARG A 130 11.69 10.92 21.97
C ARG A 130 12.23 10.39 23.29
N LEU A 131 13.52 10.60 23.55
CA LEU A 131 14.15 10.16 24.79
C LEU A 131 14.13 11.28 25.84
N GLY A 132 13.68 10.96 27.05
CA GLY A 132 13.82 11.81 28.24
C GLY A 132 12.95 13.08 28.29
N CYS A 133 12.10 13.31 27.28
CA CYS A 133 11.16 14.43 27.23
C CYS A 133 9.81 13.98 26.68
N ILE A 134 8.74 14.63 27.13
CA ILE A 134 7.39 14.45 26.63
C ILE A 134 7.36 14.57 25.10
N LEU A 135 6.73 13.61 24.44
CA LEU A 135 6.38 13.67 23.03
C LEU A 135 5.01 14.35 22.89
N VAL A 136 4.96 15.46 22.15
CA VAL A 136 3.74 16.20 21.80
C VAL A 136 3.72 16.38 20.28
N ILE A 137 2.67 15.89 19.64
CA ILE A 137 2.47 15.95 18.19
C ILE A 137 0.99 16.22 17.92
N CYS A 138 0.68 16.96 16.85
CA CYS A 138 -0.68 17.39 16.56
C CYS A 138 -1.29 16.63 15.39
N GLU A 139 -0.51 16.28 14.37
CA GLU A 139 -0.98 15.43 13.28
C GLU A 139 0.21 14.70 12.65
N VAL A 140 -0.03 13.50 12.12
CA VAL A 140 0.92 12.75 11.30
C VAL A 140 0.23 12.36 10.01
N THR A 141 0.59 13.04 8.91
CA THR A 141 0.10 12.67 7.59
C THR A 141 1.06 11.70 6.92
N VAL A 142 0.54 10.59 6.41
CA VAL A 142 1.32 9.60 5.64
C VAL A 142 0.79 9.55 4.22
N GLU A 143 1.58 10.01 3.26
CA GLU A 143 1.26 9.95 1.83
C GLU A 143 2.06 8.85 1.16
N GLY A 144 1.44 8.14 0.21
CA GLY A 144 2.07 7.01 -0.44
C GLY A 144 1.23 6.38 -1.53
N ALA A 145 1.55 5.12 -1.84
CA ALA A 145 0.78 4.28 -2.74
C ALA A 145 0.78 2.82 -2.24
N CYS A 146 -0.16 2.02 -2.72
CA CYS A 146 -0.16 0.59 -2.45
C CYS A 146 1.11 -0.09 -2.98
N ILE A 147 1.60 -1.10 -2.24
CA ILE A 147 2.73 -1.92 -2.68
C ILE A 147 2.44 -2.62 -4.02
N HIS A 148 3.49 -3.08 -4.71
CA HIS A 148 3.31 -3.88 -5.92
C HIS A 148 2.41 -5.11 -5.64
N GLY A 149 1.38 -5.29 -6.46
CA GLY A 149 0.43 -6.39 -6.33
C GLY A 149 -0.85 -6.04 -5.57
N THR A 150 -0.97 -4.84 -4.99
CA THR A 150 -2.23 -4.39 -4.39
C THR A 150 -2.72 -3.06 -4.96
N TYR A 151 -4.02 -2.80 -4.82
CA TYR A 151 -4.70 -1.58 -5.26
C TYR A 151 -5.93 -1.25 -4.40
N GLY A 152 -6.57 -0.12 -4.71
CA GLY A 152 -7.85 0.28 -4.16
C GLY A 152 -7.74 0.97 -2.80
N SER A 153 -8.89 1.33 -2.24
CA SER A 153 -8.95 2.02 -0.95
C SER A 153 -8.38 1.13 0.15
N GLY A 154 -7.32 1.62 0.78
CA GLY A 154 -6.57 0.89 1.78
C GLY A 154 -5.86 -0.37 1.29
N CYS A 155 -5.53 -0.47 0.00
CA CYS A 155 -4.63 -1.50 -0.53
C CYS A 155 -5.05 -2.95 -0.23
N LYS A 156 -6.36 -3.19 -0.12
CA LYS A 156 -6.92 -4.51 0.23
C LYS A 156 -7.14 -5.41 -0.98
N GLU A 157 -7.24 -4.84 -2.17
CA GLU A 157 -7.45 -5.60 -3.40
C GLU A 157 -6.13 -6.07 -3.99
N THR A 158 -6.10 -7.27 -4.56
CA THR A 158 -4.93 -7.84 -5.24
C THR A 158 -5.01 -7.64 -6.74
N CYS A 159 -3.90 -7.26 -7.37
CA CYS A 159 -3.78 -7.15 -8.83
C CYS A 159 -4.01 -8.51 -9.51
N GLY A 160 -4.54 -8.49 -10.73
CA GLY A 160 -4.67 -9.69 -11.57
C GLY A 160 -3.41 -10.00 -12.38
N ASN A 161 -3.59 -10.79 -13.43
CA ASN A 161 -2.51 -11.31 -14.27
C ASN A 161 -2.13 -10.32 -15.39
N CYS A 162 -1.61 -9.14 -15.02
CA CYS A 162 -1.20 -8.13 -15.99
C CYS A 162 0.08 -8.54 -16.76
N TYR A 163 0.21 -8.15 -18.04
CA TYR A 163 1.30 -8.54 -18.94
C TYR A 163 2.72 -8.24 -18.41
N ASN A 164 2.94 -7.05 -17.84
CA ASN A 164 4.18 -6.66 -17.15
C ASN A 164 4.09 -6.80 -15.62
N GLY A 165 3.26 -7.74 -15.17
CA GLY A 165 3.02 -8.02 -13.76
C GLY A 165 2.52 -6.81 -12.98
N ASN A 166 2.88 -6.80 -11.69
CA ASN A 166 2.36 -5.88 -10.67
C ASN A 166 2.73 -4.39 -10.85
N ILE A 167 3.58 -4.05 -11.82
CA ILE A 167 3.96 -2.67 -12.15
C ILE A 167 2.92 -2.02 -13.05
N SER A 168 2.38 -2.76 -14.02
CA SER A 168 1.35 -2.29 -14.96
C SER A 168 -0.06 -2.19 -14.37
N CYS A 169 -0.25 -2.73 -13.16
CA CYS A 169 -1.48 -2.66 -12.36
C CYS A 169 -1.61 -1.29 -11.68
N LEU A 170 -2.63 -0.52 -12.05
CA LEU A 170 -2.93 0.77 -11.43
C LEU A 170 -3.32 0.62 -9.97
N LYS A 171 -2.71 1.43 -9.11
CA LYS A 171 -2.96 1.42 -7.65
C LYS A 171 -4.33 1.94 -7.25
N THR A 172 -4.99 2.66 -8.15
CA THR A 172 -6.29 3.29 -7.94
C THR A 172 -7.45 2.31 -8.09
N ASP A 173 -7.44 1.53 -9.17
CA ASP A 173 -8.59 0.71 -9.60
C ASP A 173 -8.22 -0.71 -10.03
N GLY A 174 -6.93 -1.05 -10.06
CA GLY A 174 -6.43 -2.38 -10.40
C GLY A 174 -6.33 -2.66 -11.89
N ASN A 175 -6.62 -1.68 -12.76
CA ASN A 175 -6.56 -1.87 -14.20
C ASN A 175 -5.12 -2.16 -14.67
N CYS A 176 -4.99 -3.12 -15.57
CA CYS A 176 -3.73 -3.49 -16.21
C CYS A 176 -3.55 -2.64 -17.48
N THR A 177 -2.71 -1.61 -17.39
CA THR A 177 -2.50 -0.63 -18.48
C THR A 177 -1.90 -1.21 -19.75
N GLU A 178 -1.25 -2.37 -19.65
CA GLU A 178 -0.60 -3.07 -20.76
C GLU A 178 -1.33 -4.36 -21.15
N GLY A 179 -2.56 -4.55 -20.65
CA GLY A 179 -3.35 -5.75 -20.87
C GLY A 179 -2.89 -6.95 -20.02
N CYS A 180 -3.42 -8.12 -20.37
CA CYS A 180 -3.29 -9.35 -19.61
C CYS A 180 -2.27 -10.32 -20.20
N THR A 181 -1.69 -11.16 -19.35
CA THR A 181 -0.89 -12.31 -19.78
C THR A 181 -1.74 -13.34 -20.53
N MET A 182 -1.08 -14.31 -21.17
CA MET A 182 -1.75 -15.40 -21.87
C MET A 182 -2.71 -16.15 -20.94
N GLY A 183 -3.91 -16.45 -21.42
CA GLY A 183 -4.93 -17.17 -20.64
C GLY A 183 -5.83 -16.29 -19.78
N TRP A 184 -5.63 -14.97 -19.79
CA TRP A 184 -6.40 -14.02 -18.98
C TRP A 184 -6.92 -12.83 -19.80
N HIS A 185 -8.04 -12.26 -19.36
CA HIS A 185 -8.66 -11.07 -19.97
C HIS A 185 -9.40 -10.21 -18.93
N GLY A 186 -9.99 -9.11 -19.43
CA GLY A 186 -10.70 -8.10 -18.66
C GLY A 186 -9.76 -6.98 -18.18
N ALA A 187 -10.33 -5.83 -17.83
CA ALA A 187 -9.54 -4.63 -17.50
C ALA A 187 -8.55 -4.84 -16.34
N ILE A 188 -8.88 -5.72 -15.39
CA ILE A 188 -8.06 -6.06 -14.22
C ILE A 188 -7.40 -7.45 -14.30
N CYS A 189 -7.53 -8.16 -15.44
CA CYS A 189 -6.91 -9.48 -15.69
C CYS A 189 -7.18 -10.56 -14.63
N LYS A 190 -8.40 -10.58 -14.08
CA LYS A 190 -8.87 -11.60 -13.13
C LYS A 190 -9.78 -12.66 -13.77
N SER A 191 -10.12 -12.53 -15.05
CA SER A 191 -10.95 -13.51 -15.77
C SER A 191 -10.06 -14.39 -16.64
N LYS A 192 -10.23 -15.72 -16.54
CA LYS A 192 -9.59 -16.66 -17.46
C LYS A 192 -10.27 -16.62 -18.83
N CYS A 193 -9.55 -16.97 -19.88
CA CYS A 193 -10.14 -17.10 -21.21
C CYS A 193 -11.36 -18.03 -21.20
N GLU A 194 -12.40 -17.61 -21.90
CA GLU A 194 -13.58 -18.44 -22.13
C GLU A 194 -13.24 -19.60 -23.07
N THR A 195 -13.94 -20.72 -22.91
CA THR A 195 -13.77 -21.90 -23.77
C THR A 195 -13.80 -21.51 -25.25
N GLY A 196 -12.72 -21.82 -25.96
CA GLY A 196 -12.59 -21.49 -27.38
C GLY A 196 -11.79 -20.22 -27.69
N SER A 197 -11.30 -19.52 -26.66
CA SER A 197 -10.37 -18.39 -26.79
C SER A 197 -9.04 -18.67 -26.07
N TYR A 198 -7.96 -18.04 -26.52
CA TYR A 198 -6.63 -18.19 -25.92
C TYR A 198 -5.71 -16.98 -26.17
N GLY A 199 -4.51 -17.02 -25.60
CA GLY A 199 -3.44 -16.04 -25.87
C GLY A 199 -3.57 -14.77 -25.04
N PHE A 200 -2.82 -13.73 -25.42
CA PHE A 200 -2.86 -12.44 -24.72
C PHE A 200 -4.24 -11.80 -24.84
N ASN A 201 -4.79 -11.38 -23.71
CA ASN A 201 -6.15 -10.84 -23.62
C ASN A 201 -7.25 -11.77 -24.18
N CYS A 202 -6.96 -13.05 -24.39
CA CYS A 202 -7.86 -14.01 -25.04
C CYS A 202 -8.29 -13.60 -26.46
N ASN A 203 -7.41 -12.89 -27.19
CA ASN A 203 -7.72 -12.37 -28.53
C ASN A 203 -7.62 -13.41 -29.66
N GLU A 204 -7.14 -14.62 -29.37
CA GLU A 204 -7.07 -15.70 -30.35
C GLU A 204 -8.21 -16.70 -30.18
N THR A 205 -8.69 -17.29 -31.27
CA THR A 205 -9.73 -18.33 -31.26
C THR A 205 -9.13 -19.72 -31.45
N CYS A 206 -9.60 -20.72 -30.72
CA CYS A 206 -9.21 -22.11 -30.91
C CYS A 206 -9.55 -22.65 -32.31
N GLY A 207 -8.71 -23.55 -32.83
CA GLY A 207 -8.96 -24.22 -34.09
C GLY A 207 -9.85 -25.46 -33.95
N HIS A 208 -9.71 -26.40 -34.89
CA HIS A 208 -10.56 -27.59 -34.98
C HIS A 208 -10.03 -28.74 -34.12
N CYS A 209 -10.06 -28.56 -32.79
CA CYS A 209 -9.62 -29.58 -31.85
C CYS A 209 -10.53 -30.82 -31.86
N LEU A 210 -9.94 -32.02 -31.88
CA LEU A 210 -10.67 -33.30 -31.98
C LEU A 210 -11.69 -33.50 -30.85
N LYS A 211 -11.33 -33.13 -29.62
CA LYS A 211 -12.17 -33.26 -28.42
C LYS A 211 -12.89 -31.94 -28.06
N GLY A 212 -13.08 -31.06 -29.05
CA GLY A 212 -13.71 -29.76 -28.88
C GLY A 212 -12.85 -28.73 -28.13
N ASN A 213 -13.38 -27.51 -28.00
CA ASN A 213 -12.65 -26.35 -27.49
C ASN A 213 -12.22 -26.46 -26.01
N ASN A 214 -12.80 -27.36 -25.22
CA ASN A 214 -12.34 -27.63 -23.85
C ASN A 214 -10.95 -28.29 -23.78
N ASN A 215 -10.44 -28.82 -24.89
CA ASN A 215 -9.09 -29.41 -25.00
C ASN A 215 -8.08 -28.46 -25.67
N CYS A 216 -8.51 -27.24 -25.97
CA CYS A 216 -7.66 -26.16 -26.43
C CYS A 216 -7.05 -25.46 -25.21
N SER A 217 -5.74 -25.31 -25.19
CA SER A 217 -5.04 -24.55 -24.16
C SER A 217 -5.40 -23.06 -24.23
N ASP A 218 -5.84 -22.48 -23.10
CA ASP A 218 -6.16 -21.05 -22.96
C ASP A 218 -4.91 -20.15 -23.08
N THR A 219 -3.71 -20.71 -22.93
CA THR A 219 -2.45 -19.95 -23.03
C THR A 219 -1.94 -19.88 -24.46
N ASN A 220 -1.79 -21.00 -25.14
CA ASN A 220 -1.11 -21.11 -26.44
C ASN A 220 -1.96 -21.68 -27.58
N GLY A 221 -3.22 -22.06 -27.31
CA GLY A 221 -4.16 -22.55 -28.32
C GLY A 221 -3.94 -23.99 -28.77
N GLN A 222 -3.02 -24.72 -28.12
CA GLN A 222 -2.69 -26.10 -28.47
C GLN A 222 -3.87 -27.04 -28.21
N CYS A 223 -4.18 -27.90 -29.18
CA CYS A 223 -5.20 -28.94 -29.06
C CYS A 223 -4.58 -30.24 -28.51
N ASN A 224 -4.67 -30.47 -27.20
CA ASN A 224 -4.05 -31.63 -26.54
C ASN A 224 -4.62 -33.00 -26.97
N GLY A 225 -5.77 -33.01 -27.64
CA GLY A 225 -6.41 -34.21 -28.20
C GLY A 225 -6.12 -34.44 -29.69
N GLY A 226 -5.28 -33.63 -30.32
CA GLY A 226 -5.08 -33.63 -31.77
C GLY A 226 -6.21 -32.94 -32.54
N CYS A 227 -6.14 -33.02 -33.88
CA CYS A 227 -7.05 -32.30 -34.78
C CYS A 227 -8.19 -33.17 -35.31
N GLN A 228 -9.32 -32.53 -35.60
CA GLN A 228 -10.40 -33.15 -36.37
C GLN A 228 -9.91 -33.58 -37.77
N PRO A 229 -10.54 -34.58 -38.40
CA PRO A 229 -10.24 -34.96 -39.78
C PRO A 229 -10.26 -33.73 -40.71
N GLY A 230 -9.27 -33.64 -41.60
CA GLY A 230 -9.09 -32.48 -42.49
C GLY A 230 -8.30 -31.31 -41.90
N TRP A 231 -7.89 -31.36 -40.63
CA TRP A 231 -7.10 -30.30 -39.98
C TRP A 231 -5.74 -30.81 -39.47
N THR A 232 -4.76 -29.92 -39.37
CA THR A 232 -3.38 -30.22 -38.95
C THR A 232 -2.73 -29.04 -38.19
N GLY A 233 -1.55 -29.29 -37.61
CA GLY A 233 -0.81 -28.34 -36.77
C GLY A 233 -1.19 -28.40 -35.29
N GLU A 234 -0.39 -27.79 -34.41
CA GLU A 234 -0.60 -27.84 -32.95
C GLU A 234 -1.90 -27.18 -32.49
N THR A 235 -2.32 -26.12 -33.19
CA THR A 235 -3.56 -25.35 -32.91
C THR A 235 -4.73 -25.79 -33.78
N CYS A 236 -4.53 -26.76 -34.68
CA CYS A 236 -5.55 -27.26 -35.62
C CYS A 236 -6.24 -26.16 -36.45
N LYS A 237 -5.50 -25.10 -36.81
CA LYS A 237 -5.98 -23.99 -37.66
C LYS A 237 -5.68 -24.16 -39.16
N SER A 238 -4.88 -25.16 -39.53
CA SER A 238 -4.50 -25.40 -40.94
C SER A 238 -5.27 -26.57 -41.53
N ALA A 239 -5.93 -26.36 -42.68
CA ALA A 239 -6.57 -27.43 -43.42
C ALA A 239 -5.52 -28.33 -44.10
N LYS A 240 -5.75 -29.64 -44.10
CA LYS A 240 -4.96 -30.60 -44.87
C LYS A 240 -5.28 -30.41 -46.36
N VAL A 241 -4.27 -30.13 -47.16
CA VAL A 241 -4.42 -30.11 -48.62
C VAL A 241 -4.37 -31.54 -49.12
N SER A 242 -5.50 -32.04 -49.60
CA SER A 242 -5.54 -33.30 -50.36
C SER A 242 -5.11 -32.99 -51.80
N ILE A 243 -3.85 -33.27 -52.13
CA ILE A 243 -3.44 -33.31 -53.54
C ILE A 243 -3.94 -34.63 -54.09
N PHE A 244 -4.98 -34.59 -54.90
CA PHE A 244 -5.37 -35.71 -55.74
C PHE A 244 -4.38 -35.76 -56.91
N ILE A 245 -3.40 -36.66 -56.83
CA ILE A 245 -2.47 -36.99 -57.91
C ILE A 245 -3.04 -38.19 -58.67
#